data_AF-A0A0N8GF11-F1
#
_entry.id   AF-A0A0N8GF11-F1
#
_cell.length_a   1.000
_cell.length_b   1.000
_cell.length_c   1.000
_cell.angle_alpha   90.00
_cell.angle_beta   90.00
_cell.angle_gamma   90.00
#
_symmetry.space_group_name_H-M   'P 1'
#
loop_
_entity.id
_entity.type
_entity.pdbx_description
1 polymer ?
#
loop_
_entity_poly.entity_id
_entity_poly.type
_entity_poly.pdbx_seq_one_letter_code
_entity_poly.pdbx_strand_id
1 'polypeptide(L)'
;MIKNFGKIRQQYDLDFDDVAILLACGRINFGSRKYQFSYVQAANVSSIADYIAMPRETVRRRLQILDTKRLMARVAHGYIVSDLAAWSCLTGNS
;
A
#
# COMPACT_ATOMS: atom_id res chain seq x y z
N MET A 1 -8.73 10.32 -11.38
CA MET A 1 -7.69 9.30 -11.13
C MET A 1 -6.27 9.84 -11.34
N ILE A 2 -5.87 10.29 -12.54
CA ILE A 2 -4.47 10.75 -12.82
C ILE A 2 -4.04 11.98 -11.99
N LYS A 3 -4.93 12.96 -11.75
CA LYS A 3 -4.58 14.18 -10.97
C LYS A 3 -4.26 13.88 -9.50
N ASN A 4 -4.96 12.94 -8.88
CA ASN A 4 -4.72 12.54 -7.48
C ASN A 4 -3.42 11.73 -7.34
N PHE A 5 -3.10 10.93 -8.36
CA PHE A 5 -1.85 10.18 -8.46
C PHE A 5 -0.64 11.12 -8.43
N GLY A 6 -0.66 12.18 -9.26
CA GLY A 6 0.41 13.18 -9.28
C GLY A 6 0.58 13.93 -7.97
N LYS A 7 -0.54 14.23 -7.28
CA LYS A 7 -0.54 14.97 -6.01
C LYS A 7 0.14 14.18 -4.88
N ILE A 8 -0.20 12.90 -4.71
CA ILE A 8 0.42 12.06 -3.66
C ILE A 8 1.87 11.76 -3.98
N ARG A 9 2.17 11.50 -5.26
CA ARG A 9 3.54 11.31 -5.73
C ARG A 9 4.43 12.50 -5.37
N GLN A 10 3.94 13.73 -5.57
CA GLN A 10 4.67 14.95 -5.25
C GLN A 10 4.70 15.24 -3.75
N GLN A 11 3.61 14.99 -3.03
CA GLN A 11 3.50 15.27 -1.59
C GLN A 11 4.40 14.37 -0.73
N TYR A 12 4.54 13.10 -1.12
CA TYR A 12 5.33 12.11 -0.36
C TYR A 12 6.61 11.69 -1.08
N ASP A 13 6.94 12.32 -2.22
CA ASP A 13 8.11 12.03 -3.06
C ASP A 13 8.21 10.53 -3.41
N LEU A 14 7.16 10.00 -4.03
CA LEU A 14 7.05 8.56 -4.34
C LEU A 14 7.41 8.26 -5.79
N ASP A 15 7.96 7.09 -6.04
CA ASP A 15 8.07 6.53 -7.39
C ASP A 15 6.77 5.83 -7.80
N PHE A 16 6.64 5.50 -9.09
CA PHE A 16 5.52 4.68 -9.58
C PHE A 16 5.43 3.33 -8.87
N ASP A 17 6.58 2.70 -8.60
CA ASP A 17 6.68 1.44 -7.87
C ASP A 17 6.13 1.57 -6.44
N ASP A 18 6.44 2.67 -5.76
CA ASP A 18 5.99 2.93 -4.40
C ASP A 18 4.47 3.08 -4.35
N VAL A 19 3.89 3.78 -5.33
CA VAL A 19 2.44 3.93 -5.43
C VAL A 19 1.76 2.60 -5.77
N ALA A 20 2.36 1.79 -6.66
CA ALA A 20 1.85 0.46 -6.98
C ALA A 20 1.83 -0.46 -5.74
N ILE A 21 2.91 -0.44 -4.94
CA ILE A 21 3.00 -1.17 -3.68
C ILE A 21 1.96 -0.68 -2.67
N LEU A 22 1.78 0.65 -2.54
CA LEU A 22 0.78 1.25 -1.67
C LEU A 22 -0.66 0.83 -2.03
N LEU A 23 -0.97 0.84 -3.32
CA LEU A 23 -2.26 0.39 -3.83
C LEU A 23 -2.48 -1.10 -3.57
N ALA A 24 -1.51 -1.95 -3.91
CA ALA A 24 -1.60 -3.39 -3.73
C ALA A 24 -1.77 -3.78 -2.25
N CYS A 25 -0.96 -3.18 -1.37
CA CYS A 25 -1.04 -3.39 0.06
C CYS A 25 -2.43 -3.06 0.60
N GLY A 26 -2.96 -1.87 0.31
CA GLY A 26 -4.30 -1.51 0.76
C GLY A 26 -5.41 -2.37 0.14
N ARG A 27 -5.28 -2.75 -1.13
CA ARG A 27 -6.24 -3.70 -1.75
C ARG A 27 -6.24 -5.05 -1.06
N ILE A 28 -5.10 -5.55 -0.62
CA ILE A 28 -5.01 -6.79 0.17
C ILE A 28 -5.56 -6.57 1.58
N ASN A 29 -5.22 -5.44 2.22
CA ASN A 29 -5.67 -5.08 3.56
C ASN A 29 -7.19 -4.99 3.69
N PHE A 30 -7.87 -4.41 2.68
CA PHE A 30 -9.31 -4.12 2.68
C PHE A 30 -10.13 -4.99 1.72
N GLY A 31 -9.49 -5.82 0.90
CA GLY A 31 -10.14 -6.59 -0.16
C GLY A 31 -10.74 -7.92 0.28
N SER A 32 -10.43 -8.39 1.50
CA SER A 32 -11.03 -9.61 2.05
C SER A 32 -12.50 -9.36 2.45
N ARG A 33 -13.40 -9.44 1.47
CA ARG A 33 -14.88 -9.42 1.63
C ARG A 33 -15.43 -10.51 2.57
N LYS A 34 -14.59 -11.38 3.12
CA LYS A 34 -15.00 -12.46 4.03
C LYS A 34 -15.35 -11.99 5.45
N TYR A 35 -14.93 -10.78 5.85
CA TYR A 35 -15.23 -10.27 7.19
C TYR A 35 -15.90 -8.91 7.10
N GLN A 36 -17.20 -8.88 7.42
CA GLN A 36 -18.07 -7.70 7.41
C GLN A 36 -17.75 -6.71 8.54
N PHE A 37 -16.80 -7.06 9.43
CA PHE A 37 -16.39 -6.26 10.58
C PHE A 37 -14.86 -6.21 10.70
N SER A 38 -14.28 -5.05 10.41
CA SER A 38 -13.13 -4.43 11.10
C SER A 38 -11.75 -5.11 11.16
N TYR A 39 -11.51 -6.25 10.51
CA TYR A 39 -10.17 -6.86 10.51
C TYR A 39 -9.36 -6.49 9.26
N VAL A 40 -8.46 -5.51 9.42
CA VAL A 40 -7.42 -5.21 8.43
C VAL A 40 -6.48 -6.41 8.33
N GLN A 41 -6.45 -7.08 7.18
CA GLN A 41 -5.56 -8.22 6.98
C GLN A 41 -4.17 -7.71 6.59
N ALA A 42 -3.16 -7.94 7.43
CA ALA A 42 -1.79 -7.58 7.10
C ALA A 42 -1.35 -8.24 5.78
N ALA A 43 -0.81 -7.43 4.87
CA ALA A 43 -0.31 -7.90 3.58
C ALA A 43 1.14 -8.34 3.73
N ASN A 44 1.43 -9.62 3.46
CA ASN A 44 2.81 -10.10 3.46
C ASN A 44 3.52 -9.71 2.14
N VAL A 45 4.85 -9.67 2.17
CA VAL A 45 5.69 -9.26 1.03
C VAL A 45 5.44 -10.11 -0.21
N SER A 46 5.26 -11.42 -0.04
CA SER A 46 5.01 -12.34 -1.17
C SER A 46 3.69 -12.01 -1.86
N SER A 47 2.61 -11.83 -1.12
CA SER A 47 1.30 -11.47 -1.67
C SER A 47 1.31 -10.13 -2.39
N ILE A 48 2.05 -9.14 -1.88
CA ILE A 48 2.23 -7.85 -2.56
C ILE A 48 3.01 -8.05 -3.86
N ALA A 49 4.16 -8.73 -3.79
CA ALA A 49 5.03 -9.01 -4.94
C ALA A 49 4.29 -9.75 -6.07
N ASP A 50 3.52 -10.78 -5.71
CA ASP A 50 2.73 -11.56 -6.65
C ASP A 50 1.61 -10.69 -7.28
N TYR A 51 0.99 -9.79 -6.50
CA TYR A 51 -0.09 -8.92 -6.98
C TYR A 51 0.38 -7.91 -8.04
N ILE A 52 1.57 -7.32 -7.87
CA ILE A 52 2.12 -6.32 -8.79
C ILE A 52 3.18 -6.89 -9.75
N ALA A 53 3.36 -8.21 -9.77
CA ALA A 53 4.38 -8.91 -10.57
C ALA A 53 5.79 -8.30 -10.43
N MET A 54 6.20 -7.99 -9.20
CA MET A 54 7.48 -7.36 -8.88
C MET A 54 8.38 -8.31 -8.05
N PRO A 55 9.71 -8.29 -8.22
CA PRO A 55 10.60 -9.09 -7.38
C PRO A 55 10.44 -8.79 -5.89
N ARG A 56 10.39 -9.84 -5.06
CA ARG A 56 10.18 -9.74 -3.60
C ARG A 56 11.20 -8.84 -2.90
N GLU A 57 12.47 -8.90 -3.31
CA GLU A 57 13.52 -8.05 -2.75
C GLU A 57 13.31 -6.56 -3.07
N THR A 58 12.82 -6.25 -4.27
CA THR A 58 12.46 -4.88 -4.66
C THR A 58 11.29 -4.40 -3.79
N VAL A 59 10.23 -5.21 -3.67
CA VAL A 59 9.09 -4.89 -2.81
C VAL A 59 9.54 -4.69 -1.36
N ARG A 60 10.41 -5.54 -0.84
CA ARG A 60 10.93 -5.43 0.53
C ARG A 60 11.67 -4.11 0.77
N ARG A 61 12.57 -3.71 -0.14
CA ARG A 61 13.29 -2.43 -0.04
C ARG A 61 12.34 -1.24 -0.10
N ARG A 62 11.37 -1.27 -1.03
CA ARG A 62 10.39 -0.19 -1.21
C ARG A 62 9.42 -0.09 -0.02
N LEU A 63 8.99 -1.21 0.56
CA LEU A 63 8.17 -1.23 1.78
C LEU A 63 8.89 -0.60 2.98
N GLN A 64 10.21 -0.79 3.12
CA GLN A 64 10.98 -0.11 4.16
C GLN A 64 10.99 1.41 3.95
N ILE A 65 11.13 1.87 2.71
CA ILE A 65 11.04 3.31 2.38
C ILE A 65 9.65 3.84 2.72
N LEU A 66 8.59 3.15 2.33
CA LEU A 66 7.20 3.54 2.62
C LEU A 66 6.88 3.58 4.13
N ASP A 67 7.48 2.68 4.91
CA ASP A 67 7.41 2.66 6.37
C ASP A 67 8.10 3.89 6.99
N THR A 68 9.30 4.25 6.51
CA THR A 68 9.97 5.50 6.95
C THR A 68 9.18 6.75 6.62
N LYS A 69 8.39 6.72 5.52
CA LYS A 69 7.49 7.80 5.10
C LYS A 69 6.15 7.79 5.83
N ARG A 70 5.93 6.86 6.77
CA ARG A 70 4.68 6.67 7.55
C ARG A 70 3.44 6.39 6.71
N LEU A 71 3.61 5.94 5.47
CA LEU A 71 2.51 5.53 4.59
C LEU A 71 2.07 4.10 4.88
N MET A 72 3.00 3.30 5.41
CA MET A 72 2.76 1.93 5.85
C MET A 72 3.33 1.72 7.25
N ALA A 73 2.83 0.69 7.92
CA ALA A 73 3.39 0.18 9.15
C ALA A 73 3.65 -1.30 9.00
N ARG A 74 4.85 -1.71 9.41
CA ARG A 74 5.14 -3.11 9.66
C ARG A 74 4.43 -3.61 10.92
N VAL A 75 3.70 -4.71 10.79
CA VAL A 75 3.06 -5.44 11.90
C VAL A 75 3.59 -6.88 11.95
N ALA A 76 3.25 -7.62 13.01
CA ALA A 76 3.78 -8.97 13.27
C ALA A 76 3.68 -9.94 12.08
N HIS A 77 2.65 -9.79 11.24
CA HIS A 77 2.38 -10.71 10.11
C HIS A 77 2.45 -10.06 8.72
N GLY A 78 2.98 -8.84 8.59
CA GLY A 78 3.09 -8.17 7.29
C GLY A 78 3.08 -6.65 7.39
N TYR A 79 2.45 -6.02 6.41
CA TYR A 79 2.33 -4.58 6.29
C TYR A 79 0.87 -4.16 6.21
N ILE A 80 0.56 -3.02 6.82
CA ILE A 80 -0.72 -2.36 6.70
C ILE A 80 -0.52 -0.94 6.19
N VAL A 81 -1.50 -0.43 5.45
CA VAL A 81 -1.57 1.00 5.14
C VAL A 81 -1.83 1.79 6.43
N SER A 82 -0.96 2.72 6.75
CA SER A 82 -1.08 3.59 7.94
C SER A 82 -1.83 4.88 7.64
N ASP A 83 -1.61 5.45 6.46
CA ASP A 83 -2.29 6.66 6.01
C ASP A 83 -3.44 6.31 5.05
N LEU A 84 -4.62 6.07 5.63
CA LEU A 84 -5.83 5.75 4.87
C LEU A 84 -6.30 6.92 4.01
N ALA A 85 -6.03 8.17 4.40
CA ALA A 85 -6.42 9.33 3.62
C ALA A 85 -5.60 9.41 2.33
N ALA A 86 -4.28 9.17 2.42
CA ALA A 86 -3.42 9.04 1.26
C ALA A 86 -3.89 7.89 0.35
N TRP A 87 -4.20 6.71 0.91
CA TRP A 87 -4.65 5.58 0.11
C TRP A 87 -6.03 5.80 -0.56
N SER A 88 -7.02 6.32 0.17
CA SER A 88 -8.35 6.62 -0.36
C SER A 88 -8.32 7.67 -1.48
N CYS A 89 -7.41 8.65 -1.37
CA CYS A 89 -7.20 9.64 -2.42
C CYS A 89 -6.64 9.01 -3.72
N LEU A 90 -5.87 7.92 -3.62
CA LEU A 90 -5.42 7.13 -4.79
C LEU A 90 -6.55 6.30 -5.40
N THR A 91 -7.44 5.72 -4.58
CA THR A 91 -8.53 4.86 -5.07
C THR A 91 -9.77 5.62 -5.53
N GLY A 92 -9.86 6.93 -5.24
CA GLY A 92 -11.00 7.77 -5.61
C GLY A 92 -12.24 7.53 -4.74
N ASN A 93 -12.08 6.85 -3.61
CA ASN A 93 -13.12 6.72 -2.59
C ASN A 93 -13.06 7.98 -1.72
N SER A 94 -13.65 9.08 -2.20
CA SER A 94 -13.88 10.29 -1.43
C SER A 94 -15.25 10.25 -0.76
#